data_AF-K5VCB1-F1
#
_entry.id   AF-K5VCB1-F1
#
_cell.length_a   1.000
_cell.length_b   1.000
_cell.length_c   1.000
_cell.angle_alpha   90.00
_cell.angle_beta   90.00
_cell.angle_gamma   90.00
#
_symmetry.space_group_name_H-M   'P 1'
#
loop_
_entity.id
_entity.type
_entity.pdbx_description
1 polymer ?
#
loop_
_entity_poly.entity_id
_entity_poly.type
_entity_poly.pdbx_seq_one_letter_code
_entity_poly.pdbx_strand_id
1 'polypeptide(L)'
;MLPTPVSYHTKRDSISRSKRPLRDVLLARARVTNLGLCILICIASVSLLVNLGYYSSSGPTTHLISSELLPHPEISTVEHDSQLLSLDHLVMVPGHAIWKGSKPGRVLDEENWLLEPYQATKGRLEAFYNHIARGVETTLGDEHALLVFSGGQTKKTSTTTEAESYLRLAHAASMLPEEHFTRVTTEDDALDSYQNLLFSIARFHEYAGRYPSRITVVGYEFKRRRFTELHRAALRWPDDRFHYIGIDAEGEDLTTAQTGEVSRRENGFLPYAQDVYGCHDFLLAKRRSRNVANRFHSYFTSSPELAGLFNWCPGPDEGGQTALYAGPLPWDYLR
;
A
#
# COMPACT_ATOMS: atom_id res chain seq x y z
N MET A 1 -79.47 -2.04 -51.69
CA MET A 1 -78.61 -1.28 -52.64
C MET A 1 -77.25 -1.11 -51.99
N LEU A 2 -76.26 -1.87 -52.47
CA LEU A 2 -74.89 -1.86 -51.98
C LEU A 2 -74.11 -0.77 -52.71
N PRO A 3 -73.47 0.19 -52.02
CA PRO A 3 -72.52 1.11 -52.63
C PRO A 3 -71.11 0.49 -52.69
N THR A 4 -70.43 0.77 -53.79
CA THR A 4 -69.08 0.32 -54.16
C THR A 4 -67.98 0.91 -53.26
N PRO A 5 -66.83 0.22 -53.08
CA PRO A 5 -65.75 0.70 -52.22
C PRO A 5 -64.99 1.88 -52.84
N VAL A 6 -64.70 2.88 -52.01
CA VAL A 6 -63.84 4.02 -52.33
C VAL A 6 -62.39 3.59 -52.27
N SER A 7 -61.67 3.72 -53.37
CA SER A 7 -60.23 3.47 -53.48
C SER A 7 -59.42 4.55 -52.76
N TYR A 8 -58.63 4.14 -51.77
CA TYR A 8 -57.64 4.99 -51.10
C TYR A 8 -56.44 5.24 -52.01
N HIS A 9 -56.18 6.51 -52.36
CA HIS A 9 -54.89 6.94 -52.90
C HIS A 9 -54.03 7.54 -51.80
N THR A 10 -53.13 6.73 -51.22
CA THR A 10 -52.00 7.21 -50.42
C THR A 10 -50.90 7.69 -51.38
N LYS A 11 -50.79 9.01 -51.56
CA LYS A 11 -49.58 9.61 -52.14
C LYS A 11 -48.44 9.44 -51.14
N ARG A 12 -47.59 8.44 -51.39
CA ARG A 12 -46.26 8.32 -50.79
C ARG A 12 -45.38 9.37 -51.45
N ASP A 13 -45.22 10.53 -50.83
CA ASP A 13 -44.14 11.45 -51.20
C ASP A 13 -42.81 10.79 -50.82
N SER A 14 -42.11 10.26 -51.83
CA SER A 14 -40.75 9.78 -51.68
C SER A 14 -39.83 10.97 -51.45
N ILE A 15 -39.48 11.24 -50.19
CA ILE A 15 -38.41 12.18 -49.84
C ILE A 15 -37.08 11.56 -50.33
N SER A 16 -36.69 11.93 -51.54
CA SER A 16 -35.32 11.74 -52.04
C SER A 16 -34.38 12.59 -51.20
N ARG A 17 -33.73 11.97 -50.20
CA ARG A 17 -32.66 12.58 -49.41
C ARG A 17 -31.41 12.62 -50.30
N SER A 18 -31.28 13.68 -51.10
CA SER A 18 -30.05 14.00 -51.82
C SER A 18 -28.91 14.12 -50.81
N LYS A 19 -27.98 13.16 -50.82
CA LYS A 19 -26.73 13.26 -50.05
C LYS A 19 -25.87 14.32 -50.72
N ARG A 20 -25.94 15.56 -50.22
CA ARG A 20 -25.04 16.63 -50.67
C ARG A 20 -23.59 16.19 -50.44
N PRO A 21 -22.66 16.44 -51.38
CA PRO A 21 -21.26 16.15 -51.16
C PRO A 21 -20.77 16.95 -49.95
N LEU A 22 -19.95 16.32 -49.10
CA LEU A 22 -19.43 16.90 -47.87
C LEU A 22 -18.72 18.25 -48.12
N ARG A 23 -18.04 18.36 -49.26
CA ARG A 23 -17.41 19.60 -49.75
C ARG A 23 -18.40 20.75 -49.92
N ASP A 24 -19.59 20.49 -50.46
CA ASP A 24 -20.60 21.53 -50.71
C ASP A 24 -21.28 21.98 -49.42
N VAL A 25 -21.36 21.08 -48.42
CA VAL A 25 -21.84 21.41 -47.08
C VAL A 25 -20.82 22.27 -46.33
N LEU A 26 -19.52 21.97 -46.46
CA LEU A 26 -18.44 22.72 -45.82
C LEU A 26 -18.18 24.09 -46.47
N LEU A 27 -18.41 24.23 -47.78
CA LEU A 27 -18.28 25.50 -48.50
C LEU A 27 -19.58 26.32 -48.51
N ALA A 28 -20.65 25.82 -47.88
CA ALA A 28 -21.89 26.57 -47.74
C ALA A 28 -21.66 27.82 -46.87
N ARG A 29 -22.22 28.96 -47.30
CA ARG A 29 -22.12 30.22 -46.54
C ARG A 29 -22.74 30.04 -45.15
N ALA A 30 -21.90 29.97 -44.12
CA ALA A 30 -22.34 29.97 -42.74
C ALA A 30 -22.91 31.35 -42.37
N ARG A 31 -24.06 31.39 -41.69
CA ARG A 31 -24.69 32.62 -41.18
C ARG A 31 -24.04 33.09 -39.88
N VAL A 32 -22.73 32.93 -39.76
CA VAL A 32 -21.98 33.37 -38.57
C VAL A 32 -21.57 34.82 -38.81
N THR A 33 -21.93 35.71 -37.89
CA THR A 33 -21.48 37.10 -37.95
C THR A 33 -19.95 37.16 -37.77
N ASN A 34 -19.29 38.20 -38.30
CA ASN A 34 -17.84 38.38 -38.09
C ASN A 34 -17.47 38.34 -36.60
N LEU A 35 -18.33 38.87 -35.72
CA LEU A 35 -18.20 38.80 -34.28
C LEU A 35 -18.29 37.35 -33.75
N GLY A 36 -19.27 36.57 -34.21
CA GLY A 36 -19.41 35.17 -33.82
C GLY A 36 -18.22 34.31 -34.25
N LEU A 37 -17.64 34.58 -35.42
CA LEU A 37 -16.43 33.91 -35.89
C LEU A 37 -15.23 34.27 -35.00
N CYS A 38 -15.05 35.55 -34.65
CA CYS A 38 -13.99 35.98 -33.74
C CYS A 38 -14.12 35.33 -32.35
N ILE A 39 -15.34 35.24 -31.80
CA ILE A 39 -15.58 34.59 -30.51
C ILE A 39 -15.23 33.10 -30.57
N LEU A 40 -15.64 32.39 -31.62
CA LEU A 40 -15.32 30.97 -31.80
C LEU A 40 -13.81 30.75 -31.95
N ILE A 41 -13.11 31.61 -32.68
CA ILE A 41 -11.65 31.58 -32.81
C ILE A 41 -10.98 31.86 -31.47
N CYS A 42 -11.45 32.82 -30.69
CA CYS A 42 -10.93 33.08 -29.34
C CYS A 42 -11.11 31.88 -28.41
N ILE A 43 -12.31 31.30 -28.36
CA ILE A 43 -12.59 30.12 -27.52
C ILE A 43 -11.74 28.92 -27.97
N ALA A 44 -11.61 28.69 -29.28
CA ALA A 44 -10.79 27.62 -29.82
C ALA A 44 -9.30 27.86 -29.53
N SER A 45 -8.82 29.09 -29.64
CA SER A 45 -7.43 29.47 -29.31
C SER A 45 -7.15 29.30 -27.82
N VAL A 46 -8.04 29.72 -26.94
CA VAL A 46 -7.91 29.51 -25.49
C VAL A 46 -7.93 28.02 -25.16
N SER A 47 -8.88 27.25 -25.72
CA SER A 47 -8.93 25.80 -25.53
C SER A 47 -7.66 25.11 -26.03
N LEU A 48 -7.15 25.51 -27.19
CA LEU A 48 -5.91 25.00 -27.74
C LEU A 48 -4.73 25.34 -26.83
N LEU A 49 -4.61 26.58 -26.34
CA LEU A 49 -3.53 27.00 -25.44
C LEU A 49 -3.60 26.28 -24.09
N VAL A 50 -4.80 26.05 -23.54
CA VAL A 50 -4.98 25.28 -22.31
C VAL A 50 -4.58 23.81 -22.52
N ASN A 51 -5.01 23.19 -23.62
CA ASN A 51 -4.63 21.82 -23.93
C ASN A 51 -3.14 21.70 -24.28
N LEU A 52 -2.56 22.65 -25.01
CA LEU A 52 -1.13 22.67 -25.33
C LEU A 52 -0.31 22.94 -24.07
N GLY A 53 -0.79 23.78 -23.15
CA GLY A 53 -0.22 23.97 -21.82
C GLY A 53 -0.28 22.69 -21.01
N TYR A 54 -1.42 22.00 -20.99
CA TYR A 54 -1.57 20.69 -20.37
C TYR A 54 -0.58 19.70 -20.97
N TYR A 55 -0.56 19.48 -22.29
CA TYR A 55 0.36 18.56 -22.95
C TYR A 55 1.85 18.93 -22.83
N SER A 56 2.19 20.23 -22.82
CA SER A 56 3.56 20.69 -22.60
C SER A 56 3.98 20.54 -21.13
N SER A 57 3.02 20.60 -20.19
CA SER A 57 3.21 20.25 -18.78
C SER A 57 3.13 18.73 -18.52
N SER A 58 2.55 17.97 -19.45
CA SER A 58 2.43 16.50 -19.46
C SER A 58 3.48 15.85 -20.37
N GLY A 59 4.70 16.40 -20.39
CA GLY A 59 5.88 15.57 -20.59
C GLY A 59 5.96 14.49 -19.50
N PRO A 60 6.79 13.44 -19.64
CA PRO A 60 6.92 12.43 -18.58
C PRO A 60 7.17 13.19 -17.29
N THR A 61 6.20 13.12 -16.37
CA THR A 61 6.31 13.75 -15.06
C THR A 61 7.34 12.93 -14.29
N THR A 62 8.61 13.14 -14.64
CA THR A 62 9.64 13.31 -13.64
C THR A 62 9.14 14.46 -12.77
N HIS A 63 8.28 14.13 -11.81
CA HIS A 63 8.27 14.81 -10.53
C HIS A 63 9.64 14.55 -9.89
N LEU A 64 10.69 15.11 -10.49
CA LEU A 64 11.71 15.77 -9.70
C LEU A 64 10.92 16.88 -9.01
N ILE A 65 10.32 16.54 -7.87
CA ILE A 65 9.94 17.51 -6.87
C ILE A 65 11.27 18.20 -6.56
N SER A 66 11.52 19.29 -7.27
CA SER A 66 12.38 20.33 -6.76
C SER A 66 11.65 20.80 -5.52
N SER A 67 11.99 20.18 -4.40
CA SER A 67 11.66 20.56 -3.03
C SER A 67 12.38 21.88 -2.70
N GLU A 68 12.19 22.86 -3.57
CA GLU A 68 12.63 24.23 -3.39
C GLU A 68 11.42 25.09 -3.74
N LEU A 69 10.61 25.40 -2.72
CA LEU A 69 10.06 26.76 -2.45
C LEU A 69 8.83 26.78 -1.52
N LEU A 70 8.41 25.67 -0.91
CA LEU A 70 7.47 25.74 0.21
C LEU A 70 8.08 25.00 1.41
N PRO A 71 8.31 25.68 2.55
CA PRO A 71 8.63 24.96 3.77
C PRO A 71 7.44 24.05 4.06
N HIS A 72 7.62 22.74 3.99
CA HIS A 72 6.70 21.79 4.58
C HIS A 72 6.98 21.81 6.08
N PRO A 73 6.21 22.57 6.90
CA PRO A 73 6.54 22.76 8.30
C PRO A 73 6.65 21.43 9.04
N GLU A 74 5.81 20.46 8.66
CA GLU A 74 5.81 19.10 9.23
C GLU A 74 7.11 18.33 8.94
N ILE A 75 7.61 18.35 7.70
CA ILE A 75 8.85 17.64 7.34
C ILE A 75 10.07 18.34 7.98
N SER A 76 10.04 19.66 8.09
CA SER A 76 11.13 20.43 8.71
C SER A 76 11.34 20.13 10.20
N THR A 77 10.37 19.46 10.87
CA THR A 77 10.53 18.98 12.25
C THR A 77 11.23 17.63 12.38
N VAL A 78 11.45 16.92 11.27
CA VAL A 78 12.16 15.64 11.28
C VAL A 78 13.65 15.92 11.21
N GLU A 79 14.34 15.78 12.33
CA GLU A 79 15.79 15.83 12.39
C GLU A 79 16.37 14.44 12.12
N HIS A 80 17.22 14.33 11.10
CA HIS A 80 17.93 13.09 10.79
C HIS A 80 19.26 13.08 11.52
N ASP A 81 19.42 12.16 12.48
CA ASP A 81 20.73 11.91 13.07
C ASP A 81 21.67 11.39 11.98
N SER A 82 22.82 12.06 11.84
CA SER A 82 23.89 11.70 10.91
C SER A 82 24.31 10.22 10.98
N GLN A 83 24.17 9.57 12.15
CA GLN A 83 24.45 8.14 12.32
C GLN A 83 23.45 7.26 11.56
N LEU A 84 22.21 7.70 11.42
CA LEU A 84 21.13 6.98 10.75
C LEU A 84 21.26 7.03 9.21
N LEU A 85 21.98 8.02 8.68
CA LEU A 85 22.27 8.12 7.24
C LEU A 85 23.09 6.94 6.70
N SER A 86 23.74 6.18 7.59
CA SER A 86 24.51 4.98 7.25
C SER A 86 23.66 3.72 7.17
N LEU A 87 22.39 3.74 7.58
CA LEU A 87 21.51 2.56 7.61
C LEU A 87 20.95 2.26 6.22
N ASP A 88 21.14 1.04 5.71
CA ASP A 88 20.63 0.60 4.40
C ASP A 88 19.87 -0.74 4.45
N HIS A 89 19.71 -1.31 5.64
CA HIS A 89 19.07 -2.59 5.85
C HIS A 89 17.83 -2.44 6.74
N LEU A 90 16.65 -2.68 6.16
CA LEU A 90 15.41 -2.76 6.92
C LEU A 90 15.26 -4.16 7.51
N VAL A 91 15.28 -4.28 8.84
CA VAL A 91 14.82 -5.47 9.56
C VAL A 91 13.40 -5.20 10.04
N MET A 92 12.43 -5.96 9.54
CA MET A 92 11.01 -5.77 9.82
C MET A 92 10.45 -6.92 10.65
N VAL A 93 9.78 -6.59 11.75
CA VAL A 93 9.00 -7.56 12.55
C VAL A 93 7.52 -7.17 12.49
N PRO A 94 6.65 -7.96 11.82
CA PRO A 94 5.23 -7.67 11.76
C PRO A 94 4.55 -8.05 13.08
N GLY A 95 3.77 -7.13 13.61
CA GLY A 95 2.89 -7.28 14.74
C GLY A 95 1.79 -8.29 14.45
N HIS A 96 1.40 -9.01 15.50
CA HIS A 96 0.32 -10.00 15.45
C HIS A 96 -0.70 -9.84 16.58
N ALA A 97 -0.29 -9.23 17.70
CA ALA A 97 -1.11 -9.02 18.89
C ALA A 97 -0.50 -7.87 19.70
N ILE A 98 -1.25 -7.36 20.67
CA ILE A 98 -0.78 -6.28 21.54
C ILE A 98 -0.35 -6.87 22.89
N TRP A 99 0.90 -6.69 23.26
CA TRP A 99 1.36 -6.96 24.63
C TRP A 99 0.95 -5.80 25.55
N LYS A 100 0.19 -6.10 26.60
CA LYS A 100 -0.28 -5.13 27.61
C LYS A 100 0.32 -5.37 29.01
N GLY A 101 1.25 -6.32 29.12
CA GLY A 101 1.96 -6.60 30.36
C GLY A 101 2.93 -5.48 30.75
N SER A 102 3.43 -5.57 31.98
CA SER A 102 4.46 -4.66 32.52
C SER A 102 5.76 -5.37 32.90
N LYS A 103 5.76 -6.70 32.98
CA LYS A 103 6.90 -7.51 33.40
C LYS A 103 7.25 -8.53 32.31
N PRO A 104 8.50 -8.56 31.81
CA PRO A 104 8.91 -9.50 30.75
C PRO A 104 8.87 -10.97 31.22
N GLY A 105 9.13 -11.24 32.50
CA GLY A 105 9.06 -12.60 33.06
C GLY A 105 7.67 -13.24 33.05
N ARG A 106 6.63 -12.46 32.69
CA ARG A 106 5.24 -12.92 32.52
C ARG A 106 4.77 -12.79 31.07
N VAL A 107 5.70 -12.76 30.12
CA VAL A 107 5.39 -12.61 28.69
C VAL A 107 4.62 -13.80 28.14
N LEU A 108 4.75 -14.98 28.73
CA LEU A 108 4.01 -16.18 28.32
C LEU A 108 2.62 -16.28 28.96
N ASP A 109 2.24 -15.31 29.79
CA ASP A 109 0.92 -15.28 30.40
C ASP A 109 -0.06 -14.61 29.45
N GLU A 110 -1.06 -15.36 28.96
CA GLU A 110 -2.08 -14.85 28.02
C GLU A 110 -2.82 -13.60 28.53
N GLU A 111 -2.95 -13.46 29.85
CA GLU A 111 -3.57 -12.28 30.47
C GLU A 111 -2.84 -10.98 30.15
N ASN A 112 -1.56 -11.04 29.79
CA ASN A 112 -0.73 -9.90 29.39
C ASN A 112 -0.80 -9.61 27.89
N TRP A 113 -1.68 -10.26 27.15
CA TRP A 113 -1.85 -10.06 25.71
C TRP A 113 -3.30 -9.75 25.34
N LEU A 114 -3.48 -9.00 24.26
CA LEU A 114 -4.77 -8.84 23.59
C LEU A 114 -4.76 -9.68 22.32
N LEU A 115 -5.22 -10.92 22.46
CA LEU A 115 -5.28 -11.93 21.41
C LEU A 115 -6.66 -11.91 20.72
N GLU A 116 -6.69 -12.30 19.45
CA GLU A 116 -7.91 -12.82 18.81
C GLU A 116 -8.19 -14.24 19.31
N PRO A 117 -9.45 -14.73 19.24
CA PRO A 117 -9.79 -16.08 19.69
C PRO A 117 -8.94 -17.18 19.06
N TYR A 118 -8.57 -17.05 17.78
CA TYR A 118 -7.73 -18.04 17.07
C TYR A 118 -6.24 -17.97 17.45
N GLN A 119 -5.81 -16.92 18.18
CA GLN A 119 -4.42 -16.71 18.59
C GLN A 119 -4.12 -17.34 19.96
N ALA A 120 -5.15 -17.64 20.77
CA ALA A 120 -5.04 -18.34 22.05
C ALA A 120 -4.72 -19.83 21.81
N THR A 121 -3.49 -20.11 21.42
CA THR A 121 -2.97 -21.44 21.06
C THR A 121 -1.60 -21.63 21.69
N LYS A 122 -1.29 -22.86 22.08
CA LYS A 122 -0.01 -23.22 22.71
C LYS A 122 1.18 -22.81 21.81
N GLY A 123 2.24 -22.26 22.41
CA GLY A 123 3.47 -21.87 21.69
C GLY A 123 3.40 -20.53 20.96
N ARG A 124 2.22 -19.88 20.89
CA ARG A 124 2.03 -18.66 20.10
C ARG A 124 2.71 -17.44 20.72
N LEU A 125 2.67 -17.32 22.05
CA LEU A 125 3.30 -16.21 22.75
C LEU A 125 4.82 -16.31 22.71
N GLU A 126 5.34 -17.54 22.80
CA GLU A 126 6.74 -17.86 22.60
C GLU A 126 7.19 -17.46 21.19
N ALA A 127 6.38 -17.75 20.17
CA ALA A 127 6.67 -17.32 18.80
C ALA A 127 6.73 -15.78 18.69
N PHE A 128 5.78 -15.04 19.27
CA PHE A 128 5.83 -13.57 19.27
C PHE A 128 7.09 -13.03 19.96
N TYR A 129 7.44 -13.58 21.13
CA TYR A 129 8.66 -13.21 21.85
C TYR A 129 9.91 -13.50 21.00
N ASN A 130 9.97 -14.67 20.37
CA ASN A 130 11.08 -15.07 19.52
C ASN A 130 11.19 -14.23 18.24
N HIS A 131 10.07 -13.75 17.68
CA HIS A 131 10.09 -12.79 16.56
C HIS A 131 10.77 -11.49 16.97
N ILE A 132 10.41 -10.96 18.14
CA ILE A 132 10.99 -9.73 18.69
C ILE A 132 12.48 -9.94 18.95
N ALA A 133 12.83 -11.01 19.68
CA ALA A 133 14.22 -11.34 20.02
C ALA A 133 15.08 -11.50 18.76
N ARG A 134 14.61 -12.27 17.76
CA ARG A 134 15.34 -12.46 16.50
C ARG A 134 15.44 -11.19 15.67
N GLY A 135 14.42 -10.33 15.67
CA GLY A 135 14.49 -9.00 15.06
C GLY A 135 15.63 -8.18 15.67
N VAL A 136 15.70 -8.13 17.01
CA VAL A 136 16.77 -7.44 17.74
C VAL A 136 18.14 -8.05 17.45
N GLU A 137 18.29 -9.37 17.56
CA GLU A 137 19.54 -10.08 17.26
C GLU A 137 20.05 -9.78 15.85
N THR A 138 19.16 -9.80 14.85
CA THR A 138 19.50 -9.52 13.45
C THR A 138 20.01 -8.09 13.28
N THR A 139 19.36 -7.13 13.94
CA THR A 139 19.76 -5.72 13.90
C THR A 139 21.07 -5.46 14.66
N LEU A 140 21.32 -6.17 15.76
CA LEU A 140 22.60 -6.05 16.49
C LEU A 140 23.76 -6.68 15.71
N GLY A 141 23.49 -7.69 14.88
CA GLY A 141 24.50 -8.33 14.02
C GLY A 141 24.89 -7.54 12.76
N ASP A 142 24.16 -6.48 12.41
CA ASP A 142 24.45 -5.61 11.26
C ASP A 142 24.37 -4.13 11.67
N GLU A 143 25.50 -3.43 11.64
CA GLU A 143 25.58 -2.01 12.01
C GLU A 143 24.76 -1.10 11.08
N HIS A 144 24.47 -1.54 9.85
CA HIS A 144 23.65 -0.81 8.87
C HIS A 144 22.15 -1.12 8.97
N ALA A 145 21.74 -1.97 9.92
CA ALA A 145 20.35 -2.36 10.09
C ALA A 145 19.55 -1.38 10.98
N LEU A 146 18.32 -1.12 10.56
CA LEU A 146 17.25 -0.49 11.36
C LEU A 146 16.17 -1.53 11.64
N LEU A 147 15.83 -1.74 12.91
CA LEU A 147 14.68 -2.54 13.30
C LEU A 147 13.40 -1.71 13.24
N VAL A 148 12.41 -2.17 12.48
CA VAL A 148 11.06 -1.61 12.47
C VAL A 148 10.07 -2.66 12.94
N PHE A 149 9.50 -2.45 14.12
CA PHE A 149 8.28 -3.16 14.52
C PHE A 149 7.11 -2.52 13.78
N SER A 150 6.29 -3.30 13.08
CA SER A 150 5.21 -2.77 12.25
C SER A 150 3.87 -3.36 12.62
N GLY A 151 2.83 -2.53 12.67
CA GLY A 151 1.48 -2.97 13.00
C GLY A 151 0.74 -1.92 13.83
N GLY A 152 -0.42 -1.49 13.32
CA GLY A 152 -1.17 -0.41 13.90
C GLY A 152 -2.11 -0.79 15.03
N GLN A 153 -3.02 0.13 15.36
CA GLN A 153 -4.04 -0.04 16.38
C GLN A 153 -5.18 -0.92 15.85
N THR A 154 -5.07 -2.24 16.02
CA THR A 154 -6.04 -3.22 15.49
C THR A 154 -7.14 -3.63 16.48
N LYS A 155 -7.03 -3.22 17.76
CA LYS A 155 -7.93 -3.64 18.85
C LYS A 155 -8.74 -2.46 19.41
N LYS A 156 -10.07 -2.57 19.42
CA LYS A 156 -10.97 -1.53 19.97
C LYS A 156 -10.72 -1.22 21.45
N THR A 157 -10.22 -2.20 22.19
CA THR A 157 -10.02 -2.12 23.65
C THR A 157 -8.67 -1.54 24.04
N SER A 158 -7.84 -1.12 23.08
CA SER A 158 -6.52 -0.56 23.35
C SER A 158 -6.26 0.67 22.49
N THR A 159 -5.55 1.63 23.06
CA THR A 159 -4.98 2.78 22.34
C THR A 159 -3.58 2.50 21.80
N THR A 160 -2.95 1.41 22.25
CA THR A 160 -1.60 0.98 21.87
C THR A 160 -1.64 0.26 20.52
N THR A 161 -0.61 0.44 19.72
CA THR A 161 -0.43 -0.31 18.46
C THR A 161 0.26 -1.66 18.70
N GLU A 162 0.19 -2.56 17.73
CA GLU A 162 0.97 -3.80 17.82
C GLU A 162 2.48 -3.51 17.86
N ALA A 163 2.94 -2.59 17.01
CA ALA A 163 4.34 -2.16 16.92
C ALA A 163 4.87 -1.54 18.23
N GLU A 164 4.16 -0.56 18.79
CA GLU A 164 4.51 0.08 20.06
C GLU A 164 4.63 -0.95 21.19
N SER A 165 3.69 -1.91 21.23
CA SER A 165 3.70 -2.95 22.24
C SER A 165 4.92 -3.88 22.15
N TYR A 166 5.40 -4.14 20.94
CA TYR A 166 6.57 -4.98 20.69
C TYR A 166 7.86 -4.24 21.07
N LEU A 167 7.99 -2.97 20.69
CA LEU A 167 9.13 -2.14 21.11
C LEU A 167 9.20 -2.05 22.64
N ARG A 168 8.05 -1.81 23.30
CA ARG A 168 7.99 -1.76 24.76
C ARG A 168 8.40 -3.09 25.39
N LEU A 169 7.98 -4.22 24.81
CA LEU A 169 8.40 -5.55 25.29
C LEU A 169 9.91 -5.76 25.13
N ALA A 170 10.50 -5.35 23.99
CA ALA A 170 11.93 -5.43 23.76
C ALA A 170 12.74 -4.66 24.81
N HIS A 171 12.31 -3.43 25.14
CA HIS A 171 12.91 -2.64 26.23
C HIS A 171 12.70 -3.31 27.60
N ALA A 172 11.47 -3.70 27.92
CA ALA A 172 11.14 -4.31 29.21
C ALA A 172 11.94 -5.60 29.45
N ALA A 173 12.19 -6.37 28.39
CA ALA A 173 12.98 -7.60 28.42
C ALA A 173 14.50 -7.36 28.34
N SER A 174 14.97 -6.11 28.32
CA SER A 174 16.39 -5.75 28.21
C SER A 174 17.08 -6.41 27.00
N MET A 175 16.36 -6.54 25.87
CA MET A 175 16.92 -7.09 24.63
C MET A 175 17.81 -6.07 23.91
N LEU A 176 17.49 -4.79 24.07
CA LEU A 176 18.23 -3.69 23.44
C LEU A 176 19.44 -3.33 24.32
N PRO A 177 20.60 -2.99 23.73
CA PRO A 177 21.86 -2.81 24.46
C PRO A 177 21.85 -1.57 25.36
N GLU A 178 21.04 -0.56 25.01
CA GLU A 178 20.98 0.73 25.65
C GLU A 178 19.53 1.21 25.73
N GLU A 179 19.22 2.06 26.72
CA GLU A 179 17.88 2.65 26.88
C GLU A 179 17.49 3.51 25.65
N HIS A 180 18.47 4.19 25.05
CA HIS A 180 18.29 5.05 23.88
C HIS A 180 18.93 4.45 22.62
N PHE A 181 18.66 3.17 22.35
CA PHE A 181 19.11 2.55 21.10
C PHE A 181 18.40 3.18 19.89
N THR A 182 19.16 3.87 19.02
CA THR A 182 18.60 4.66 17.91
C THR A 182 18.27 3.83 16.66
N ARG A 183 18.77 2.60 16.56
CA ARG A 183 18.52 1.71 15.41
C ARG A 183 17.28 0.83 15.58
N VAL A 184 16.27 1.33 16.29
CA VAL A 184 14.95 0.70 16.42
C VAL A 184 13.84 1.75 16.40
N THR A 185 12.74 1.47 15.70
CA THR A 185 11.56 2.33 15.65
C THR A 185 10.27 1.52 15.42
N THR A 186 9.13 2.22 15.39
CA THR A 186 7.80 1.65 15.15
C THR A 186 7.19 2.19 13.85
N GLU A 187 6.36 1.37 13.24
CA GLU A 187 5.43 1.69 12.16
C GLU A 187 4.01 1.36 12.67
N ASP A 188 3.19 2.39 12.85
CA ASP A 188 2.00 2.34 13.71
C ASP A 188 0.67 2.37 12.96
N ASP A 189 0.67 2.21 11.63
CA ASP A 189 -0.52 2.34 10.79
C ASP A 189 -0.85 1.06 9.99
N ALA A 190 0.05 0.08 9.86
CA ALA A 190 -0.24 -1.13 9.08
C ALA A 190 -1.37 -1.99 9.67
N LEU A 191 -2.33 -2.38 8.83
CA LEU A 191 -3.49 -3.20 9.21
C LEU A 191 -3.42 -4.62 8.70
N ASP A 192 -2.48 -4.92 7.80
CA ASP A 192 -2.27 -6.24 7.23
C ASP A 192 -0.83 -6.49 6.81
N SER A 193 -0.51 -7.71 6.38
CA SER A 193 0.87 -8.09 6.03
C SER A 193 1.47 -7.35 4.83
N TYR A 194 0.65 -6.87 3.89
CA TYR A 194 1.15 -6.10 2.76
C TYR A 194 1.54 -4.70 3.22
N GLN A 195 0.65 -4.04 3.98
CA GLN A 195 0.90 -2.75 4.60
C GLN A 195 2.08 -2.81 5.57
N ASN A 196 2.23 -3.91 6.33
CA ASN A 196 3.38 -4.08 7.20
C ASN A 196 4.70 -3.92 6.43
N LEU A 197 4.82 -4.55 5.26
CA LEU A 197 6.01 -4.42 4.43
C LEU A 197 6.16 -3.02 3.83
N LEU A 198 5.13 -2.54 3.13
CA LEU A 198 5.17 -1.26 2.42
C LEU A 198 5.37 -0.07 3.37
N PHE A 199 4.65 -0.05 4.49
CA PHE A 199 4.75 1.04 5.47
C PHE A 199 6.06 0.97 6.24
N SER A 200 6.64 -0.22 6.47
CA SER A 200 7.99 -0.31 7.05
C SER A 200 9.06 0.27 6.11
N ILE A 201 8.91 0.09 4.79
CA ILE A 201 9.79 0.73 3.80
C ILE A 201 9.66 2.25 3.84
N ALA A 202 8.42 2.77 3.89
CA ALA A 202 8.15 4.20 3.98
C ALA A 202 8.65 4.79 5.32
N ARG A 203 8.46 4.06 6.43
CA ARG A 203 8.93 4.46 7.76
C ARG A 203 10.45 4.45 7.84
N PHE A 204 11.12 3.47 7.21
CA PHE A 204 12.57 3.47 7.08
C PHE A 204 13.05 4.72 6.33
N HIS A 205 12.40 5.09 5.23
CA HIS A 205 12.73 6.31 4.49
C HIS A 205 12.53 7.57 5.33
N GLU A 206 11.40 7.69 6.04
CA GLU A 206 11.12 8.81 6.92
C GLU A 206 12.16 8.95 8.05
N TYR A 207 12.59 7.81 8.63
CA TYR A 207 13.50 7.76 9.77
C TYR A 207 14.98 7.89 9.39
N ALA A 208 15.43 7.23 8.33
CA ALA A 208 16.82 7.19 7.89
C ALA A 208 17.15 8.18 6.76
N GLY A 209 16.13 8.86 6.19
CA GLY A 209 16.28 9.81 5.08
C GLY A 209 16.57 9.17 3.72
N ARG A 210 16.49 7.84 3.60
CA ARG A 210 16.72 7.09 2.35
C ARG A 210 15.98 5.74 2.37
N TYR A 211 15.66 5.20 1.20
CA TYR A 211 15.04 3.88 1.10
C TYR A 211 16.07 2.76 1.40
N PRO A 212 15.63 1.62 1.96
CA PRO A 212 16.53 0.52 2.27
C PRO A 212 17.03 -0.15 0.97
N SER A 213 18.28 -0.62 0.99
CA SER A 213 18.87 -1.41 -0.10
C SER A 213 18.59 -2.91 0.05
N ARG A 214 18.44 -3.39 1.29
CA ARG A 214 18.08 -4.80 1.60
C ARG A 214 16.98 -4.85 2.66
N ILE A 215 16.14 -5.88 2.59
CA ILE A 215 15.06 -6.12 3.56
C ILE A 215 15.22 -7.52 4.16
N THR A 216 15.11 -7.62 5.48
CA THR A 216 14.93 -8.88 6.21
C THR A 216 13.62 -8.83 6.99
N VAL A 217 12.71 -9.76 6.72
CA VAL A 217 11.47 -9.90 7.49
C VAL A 217 11.61 -11.04 8.49
N VAL A 218 11.30 -10.79 9.76
CA VAL A 218 11.26 -11.81 10.82
C VAL A 218 9.82 -12.04 11.23
N GLY A 219 9.28 -13.25 11.06
CA GLY A 219 7.90 -13.55 11.42
C GLY A 219 7.56 -15.02 11.32
N TYR A 220 6.27 -15.35 11.20
CA TYR A 220 5.84 -16.74 11.07
C TYR A 220 6.34 -17.41 9.79
N GLU A 221 6.88 -18.63 9.89
CA GLU A 221 7.38 -19.38 8.73
C GLU A 221 6.24 -19.68 7.74
N PHE A 222 5.03 -19.99 8.21
CA PHE A 222 3.88 -20.17 7.31
C PHE A 222 3.54 -18.93 6.45
N LYS A 223 4.00 -17.72 6.84
CA LYS A 223 3.82 -16.48 6.07
C LYS A 223 4.94 -16.23 5.07
N ARG A 224 6.05 -17.00 5.10
CA ARG A 224 7.22 -16.82 4.20
C ARG A 224 6.79 -16.65 2.76
N ARG A 225 6.11 -17.65 2.20
CA ARG A 225 5.68 -17.65 0.80
C ARG A 225 4.84 -16.42 0.45
N ARG A 226 3.97 -15.97 1.36
CA ARG A 226 3.16 -14.77 1.12
C ARG A 226 4.03 -13.51 1.03
N PHE A 227 5.04 -13.37 1.88
CA PHE A 227 5.95 -12.23 1.79
C PHE A 227 6.89 -12.33 0.59
N THR A 228 7.47 -13.50 0.33
CA THR A 228 8.51 -13.67 -0.70
C THR A 228 7.94 -13.80 -2.11
N GLU A 229 6.81 -14.48 -2.31
CA GLU A 229 6.22 -14.72 -3.64
C GLU A 229 5.19 -13.67 -4.02
N LEU A 230 4.47 -13.09 -3.05
CA LEU A 230 3.38 -12.14 -3.32
C LEU A 230 3.78 -10.70 -2.97
N HIS A 231 4.01 -10.37 -1.69
CA HIS A 231 4.23 -8.98 -1.27
C HIS A 231 5.51 -8.37 -1.85
N ARG A 232 6.63 -9.11 -1.81
CA ARG A 232 7.89 -8.70 -2.45
C ARG A 232 7.70 -8.48 -3.94
N ALA A 233 7.02 -9.40 -4.63
CA ALA A 233 6.76 -9.31 -6.06
C ALA A 233 5.84 -8.12 -6.41
N ALA A 234 4.82 -7.85 -5.58
CA ALA A 234 3.92 -6.71 -5.70
C ALA A 234 4.68 -5.36 -5.68
N LEU A 235 5.74 -5.31 -4.88
CA LEU A 235 6.64 -4.18 -4.75
C LEU A 235 7.78 -4.19 -5.77
N ARG A 236 7.85 -5.19 -6.66
CA ARG A 236 8.96 -5.38 -7.60
C ARG A 236 10.34 -5.39 -6.92
N TRP A 237 10.40 -5.81 -5.65
CA TRP A 237 11.65 -5.83 -4.89
C TRP A 237 12.54 -7.02 -5.32
N PRO A 238 13.85 -6.83 -5.57
CA PRO A 238 14.72 -7.91 -6.02
C PRO A 238 14.82 -9.06 -5.02
N ASP A 239 14.87 -10.29 -5.53
CA ASP A 239 14.85 -11.52 -4.73
C ASP A 239 16.14 -11.67 -3.89
N ASP A 240 17.28 -11.34 -4.46
CA ASP A 240 18.61 -11.34 -3.83
C ASP A 240 18.76 -10.29 -2.71
N ARG A 241 17.86 -9.31 -2.66
CA ARG A 241 17.84 -8.24 -1.64
C ARG A 241 16.68 -8.37 -0.65
N PHE A 242 16.00 -9.52 -0.63
CA PHE A 242 14.86 -9.79 0.24
C PHE A 242 15.04 -11.11 0.99
N HIS A 243 15.26 -11.04 2.30
CA HIS A 243 15.44 -12.20 3.17
C HIS A 243 14.24 -12.38 4.10
N TYR A 244 13.94 -13.63 4.42
CA TYR A 244 12.86 -13.98 5.35
C TYR A 244 13.37 -14.97 6.40
N ILE A 245 13.17 -14.64 7.67
CA ILE A 245 13.46 -15.48 8.83
C ILE A 245 12.13 -15.92 9.42
N GLY A 246 11.81 -17.20 9.27
CA GLY A 246 10.56 -17.77 9.77
C GLY A 246 10.75 -18.49 11.10
N ILE A 247 9.83 -18.23 12.02
CA ILE A 247 9.78 -18.81 13.36
C ILE A 247 8.31 -19.18 13.62
N ASP A 248 8.03 -20.46 13.79
CA ASP A 248 6.68 -20.95 14.11
C ASP A 248 6.52 -21.25 15.61
N ALA A 249 5.26 -21.38 16.03
CA ALA A 249 4.91 -21.80 17.38
C ALA A 249 5.23 -23.30 17.56
N GLU A 250 5.90 -23.65 18.66
CA GLU A 250 6.17 -25.05 18.99
C GLU A 250 4.94 -25.72 19.64
N GLY A 251 4.70 -27.00 19.29
CA GLY A 251 3.73 -27.84 20.00
C GLY A 251 2.27 -27.73 19.57
N GLU A 252 1.98 -27.30 18.33
CA GLU A 252 0.65 -27.51 17.73
C GLU A 252 0.42 -29.02 17.45
N ASP A 253 -0.71 -29.57 17.89
CA ASP A 253 -1.10 -30.95 17.57
C ASP A 253 -1.26 -31.15 16.06
N LEU A 254 -0.90 -32.31 15.53
CA LEU A 254 -0.86 -32.59 14.08
C LEU A 254 -2.16 -32.29 13.32
N THR A 255 -3.32 -32.56 13.93
CA THR A 255 -4.64 -32.31 13.33
C THR A 255 -5.01 -30.82 13.32
N THR A 256 -4.67 -30.12 14.40
CA THR A 256 -4.79 -28.65 14.51
C THR A 256 -3.83 -27.96 13.56
N ALA A 257 -2.62 -28.49 13.40
CA ALA A 257 -1.61 -27.99 12.47
C ALA A 257 -2.07 -28.12 11.01
N GLN A 258 -2.63 -29.27 10.61
CA GLN A 258 -3.18 -29.49 9.26
C GLN A 258 -4.37 -28.58 8.95
N THR A 259 -5.35 -28.51 9.86
CA THR A 259 -6.53 -27.63 9.69
C THR A 259 -6.12 -26.16 9.69
N GLY A 260 -5.17 -25.82 10.56
CA GLY A 260 -4.55 -24.50 10.63
C GLY A 260 -3.80 -24.16 9.35
N GLU A 261 -3.10 -25.10 8.72
CA GLU A 261 -2.38 -24.89 7.47
C GLU A 261 -3.33 -24.59 6.31
N VAL A 262 -4.41 -25.36 6.17
CA VAL A 262 -5.46 -25.11 5.17
C VAL A 262 -6.05 -23.73 5.38
N SER A 263 -6.47 -23.41 6.61
CA SER A 263 -7.05 -22.10 6.95
C SER A 263 -6.07 -20.96 6.71
N ARG A 264 -4.78 -21.11 7.06
CA ARG A 264 -3.72 -20.11 6.80
C ARG A 264 -3.52 -19.88 5.31
N ARG A 265 -3.62 -20.92 4.49
CA ARG A 265 -3.53 -20.83 3.03
C ARG A 265 -4.76 -20.15 2.43
N GLU A 266 -5.95 -20.61 2.79
CA GLU A 266 -7.23 -20.11 2.25
C GLU A 266 -7.55 -18.68 2.70
N ASN A 267 -7.30 -18.35 3.96
CA ASN A 267 -7.61 -17.03 4.52
C ASN A 267 -6.43 -16.05 4.47
N GLY A 268 -5.26 -16.52 4.01
CA GLY A 268 -3.99 -15.81 4.12
C GLY A 268 -3.22 -15.70 2.81
N PHE A 269 -2.88 -16.79 2.13
CA PHE A 269 -2.09 -16.75 0.90
C PHE A 269 -2.96 -16.54 -0.34
N LEU A 270 -4.00 -17.38 -0.52
CA LEU A 270 -4.85 -17.34 -1.71
C LEU A 270 -5.53 -15.99 -1.95
N PRO A 271 -6.02 -15.25 -0.93
CA PRO A 271 -6.64 -13.96 -1.17
C PRO A 271 -5.66 -12.95 -1.78
N TYR A 272 -4.40 -12.92 -1.34
CA TYR A 272 -3.40 -12.02 -1.93
C TYR A 272 -2.89 -12.51 -3.29
N ALA A 273 -3.03 -13.79 -3.61
CA ALA A 273 -2.74 -14.29 -4.95
C ALA A 273 -3.80 -13.83 -5.98
N GLN A 274 -4.99 -13.43 -5.51
CA GLN A 274 -6.07 -12.90 -6.34
C GLN A 274 -6.14 -11.37 -6.31
N ASP A 275 -5.85 -10.75 -5.17
CA ASP A 275 -5.82 -9.31 -4.95
C ASP A 275 -4.46 -8.91 -4.34
N VAL A 276 -3.50 -8.62 -5.22
CA VAL A 276 -2.08 -8.45 -4.87
C VAL A 276 -1.85 -7.31 -3.88
N TYR A 277 -2.66 -6.24 -3.98
CA TYR A 277 -2.54 -5.04 -3.16
C TYR A 277 -3.51 -5.02 -1.97
N GLY A 278 -4.39 -6.03 -1.86
CA GLY A 278 -5.33 -6.20 -0.75
C GLY A 278 -6.39 -5.09 -0.66
N CYS A 279 -6.72 -4.46 -1.79
CA CYS A 279 -7.62 -3.32 -1.85
C CYS A 279 -9.04 -3.67 -2.32
N HIS A 280 -9.35 -4.96 -2.50
CA HIS A 280 -10.65 -5.45 -2.95
C HIS A 280 -11.33 -6.36 -1.93
N ASP A 281 -12.66 -6.44 -2.03
CA ASP A 281 -13.55 -7.42 -1.40
C ASP A 281 -13.14 -7.86 0.03
N PHE A 282 -12.68 -9.10 0.17
CA PHE A 282 -12.36 -9.74 1.45
C PHE A 282 -11.18 -9.07 2.17
N LEU A 283 -10.13 -8.69 1.46
CA LEU A 283 -8.95 -8.08 2.06
C LEU A 283 -9.23 -6.63 2.47
N LEU A 284 -9.96 -5.89 1.63
CA LEU A 284 -10.44 -4.55 1.99
C LEU A 284 -11.37 -4.58 3.21
N ALA A 285 -12.29 -5.54 3.26
CA ALA A 285 -13.17 -5.72 4.43
C ALA A 285 -12.36 -6.01 5.70
N LYS A 286 -11.32 -6.84 5.62
CA LYS A 286 -10.37 -7.09 6.71
C LYS A 286 -9.63 -5.83 7.15
N ARG A 287 -9.17 -4.99 6.23
CA ARG A 287 -8.53 -3.70 6.57
C ARG A 287 -9.52 -2.78 7.30
N ARG A 288 -10.74 -2.62 6.75
CA ARG A 288 -11.80 -1.82 7.37
C ARG A 288 -12.16 -2.30 8.77
N SER A 289 -12.24 -3.60 9.01
CA SER A 289 -12.57 -4.13 10.34
C SER A 289 -11.47 -3.89 11.37
N ARG A 290 -10.21 -3.75 10.93
CA ARG A 290 -9.03 -3.54 11.79
C ARG A 290 -8.72 -2.06 12.03
N ASN A 291 -9.15 -1.14 11.15
CA ASN A 291 -8.97 0.30 11.36
C ASN A 291 -9.97 0.84 12.40
N VAL A 292 -9.87 0.37 13.63
CA VAL A 292 -10.82 0.70 14.70
C VAL A 292 -10.71 2.14 15.19
N ALA A 293 -9.54 2.76 14.94
CA ALA A 293 -9.23 4.13 15.34
C ALA A 293 -9.52 5.16 14.23
N ASN A 294 -9.97 4.73 13.05
CA ASN A 294 -10.19 5.58 11.88
C ASN A 294 -8.99 6.45 11.52
N ARG A 295 -7.79 5.87 11.57
CA ARG A 295 -6.53 6.54 11.25
C ARG A 295 -6.14 6.31 9.78
N PHE A 296 -5.26 7.18 9.28
CA PHE A 296 -4.56 7.03 8.02
C PHE A 296 -3.08 7.36 8.24
N HIS A 297 -2.21 6.81 7.40
CA HIS A 297 -0.77 7.00 7.52
C HIS A 297 -0.31 8.35 6.94
N SER A 298 0.79 8.90 7.46
CA SER A 298 1.39 10.16 7.00
C SER A 298 2.29 10.02 5.75
N TYR A 299 2.56 8.80 5.28
CA TYR A 299 3.58 8.55 4.25
C TYR A 299 3.36 9.22 2.88
N PHE A 300 2.17 9.75 2.59
CA PHE A 300 2.00 10.61 1.41
C PHE A 300 2.82 11.91 1.50
N THR A 301 3.06 12.40 2.71
CA THR A 301 3.85 13.60 2.98
C THR A 301 5.34 13.27 3.06
N SER A 302 5.71 12.22 3.81
CA SER A 302 7.13 11.88 4.05
C SER A 302 7.77 11.00 2.97
N SER A 303 6.97 10.34 2.13
CA SER A 303 7.43 9.49 1.02
C SER A 303 6.58 9.73 -0.25
N PRO A 304 6.55 10.97 -0.78
CA PRO A 304 5.67 11.33 -1.90
C PRO A 304 5.95 10.53 -3.18
N GLU A 305 7.15 9.99 -3.35
CA GLU A 305 7.52 9.11 -4.47
C GLU A 305 6.72 7.80 -4.48
N LEU A 306 6.21 7.37 -3.33
CA LEU A 306 5.35 6.19 -3.19
C LEU A 306 3.87 6.49 -3.40
N ALA A 307 3.46 7.75 -3.60
CA ALA A 307 2.04 8.13 -3.71
C ALA A 307 1.30 7.36 -4.81
N GLY A 308 1.94 7.10 -5.94
CA GLY A 308 1.36 6.30 -7.02
C GLY A 308 1.12 4.84 -6.61
N LEU A 309 2.04 4.24 -5.85
CA LEU A 309 1.91 2.89 -5.33
C LEU A 309 0.86 2.82 -4.19
N PHE A 310 0.79 3.81 -3.31
CA PHE A 310 -0.24 3.87 -2.26
C PHE A 310 -1.65 3.93 -2.83
N ASN A 311 -1.82 4.63 -3.95
CA ASN A 311 -3.11 4.75 -4.65
C ASN A 311 -3.36 3.61 -5.65
N TRP A 312 -2.42 2.67 -5.81
CA TRP A 312 -2.57 1.59 -6.77
C TRP A 312 -3.56 0.54 -6.28
N CYS A 313 -4.68 0.45 -6.99
CA CYS A 313 -5.70 -0.57 -6.78
C CYS A 313 -6.27 -0.97 -8.15
N PRO A 314 -5.65 -1.96 -8.83
CA PRO A 314 -5.96 -2.25 -10.23
C PRO A 314 -7.30 -2.98 -10.38
N GLY A 315 -8.14 -2.48 -11.27
CA GLY A 315 -9.40 -3.08 -11.67
C GLY A 315 -9.30 -3.83 -13.01
N PRO A 316 -10.45 -4.21 -13.60
CA PRO A 316 -10.49 -4.87 -14.90
C PRO A 316 -9.82 -4.09 -16.03
N ASP A 317 -9.89 -2.76 -16.00
CA ASP A 317 -9.34 -1.88 -17.04
C ASP A 317 -7.80 -1.79 -16.95
N GLU A 318 -7.23 -2.01 -15.77
CA GLU A 318 -5.79 -1.99 -15.50
C GLU A 318 -5.11 -3.37 -15.63
N GLY A 319 -5.83 -4.38 -16.15
CA GLY A 319 -5.31 -5.75 -16.31
C GLY A 319 -5.67 -6.71 -15.16
N GLY A 320 -6.59 -6.30 -14.27
CA GLY A 320 -7.13 -7.10 -13.19
C GLY A 320 -6.43 -6.89 -11.84
N GLN A 321 -7.01 -7.45 -10.77
CA GLN A 321 -6.58 -7.27 -9.37
C GLN A 321 -5.15 -7.79 -9.07
N THR A 322 -4.54 -8.51 -10.02
CA THR A 322 -3.16 -9.02 -9.95
C THR A 322 -2.16 -8.19 -10.75
N ALA A 323 -2.60 -7.16 -11.48
CA ALA A 323 -1.73 -6.31 -12.27
C ALA A 323 -0.76 -5.52 -11.38
N LEU A 324 0.53 -5.63 -11.67
CA LEU A 324 1.56 -4.94 -10.88
C LEU A 324 1.61 -3.45 -11.22
N TYR A 325 1.92 -2.64 -10.21
CA TYR A 325 2.15 -1.21 -10.38
C TYR A 325 3.31 -0.95 -11.36
N ALA A 326 2.99 -0.32 -12.49
CA ALA A 326 3.92 -0.06 -13.58
C ALA A 326 4.66 1.28 -13.47
N GLY A 327 4.26 2.15 -12.55
CA GLY A 327 4.94 3.43 -12.32
C GLY A 327 6.30 3.23 -11.65
N PRO A 328 7.17 4.26 -11.68
CA PRO A 328 8.52 4.17 -11.12
C PRO A 328 8.48 3.96 -9.60
N LEU A 329 9.39 3.13 -9.10
CA LEU A 329 9.60 2.93 -7.67
C LEU A 329 11.00 3.39 -7.26
N PRO A 330 11.20 3.94 -6.04
CA PRO A 330 12.49 4.46 -5.62
C PRO A 330 13.65 3.45 -5.71
N TRP A 331 13.34 2.17 -5.49
CA TRP A 331 14.32 1.08 -5.53
C TRP A 331 14.58 0.50 -6.91
N ASP A 332 13.88 0.96 -7.97
CA ASP A 332 14.18 0.56 -9.36
C ASP A 332 15.59 1.00 -9.79
N TYR A 333 16.15 2.03 -9.13
CA TYR A 333 17.45 2.60 -9.43
C TYR A 333 18.52 2.33 -8.37
N LEU A 334 18.15 1.69 -7.26
CA LEU A 334 19.10 1.26 -6.23
C LEU A 334 19.90 0.09 -6.78
N ARG A 335 21.17 0.33 -7.07
CA ARG A 335 22.11 -0.70 -7.53
C ARG A 335 22.54 -1.61 -6.40
#